data_AF-A0A955BPX9-F1
#
_entry.id   AF-A0A955BPX9-F1
#
_cell.length_a   1.000
_cell.length_b   1.000
_cell.length_c   1.000
_cell.angle_alpha   90.00
_cell.angle_beta   90.00
_cell.angle_gamma   90.00
#
_symmetry.space_group_name_H-M   'P 1'
#
loop_
_entity.id
_entity.type
_entity.pdbx_description
1 polymer ?
#
loop_
_entity_poly.entity_id
_entity_poly.type
_entity_poly.pdbx_seq_one_letter_code
_entity_poly.pdbx_strand_id
1 'polypeptide(L)'
;VQFIDGLPFKPGYRRYRIREVEGVDDFASIREVVARRFQRLEETDQAQPDLLLVDGGKGQLSRAMQAFESLGIQPPTVISIAKKEELLYRPGQSEPLRLSRSSFALRLLQYVRDESHRFAQHYHHLLRKKRTLGE
;
A
#
# COMPACT_ATOMS: atom_id res chain seq x y z
N VAL A 1 0.16 -6.35 0.02
CA VAL A 1 0.38 -7.61 -0.74
C VAL A 1 1.74 -7.54 -1.42
N GLN A 2 2.25 -8.61 -2.01
CA GLN A 2 3.53 -8.62 -2.72
C GLN A 2 3.39 -9.34 -4.06
N PHE A 3 4.04 -8.80 -5.09
CA PHE A 3 4.08 -9.37 -6.43
C PHE A 3 5.54 -9.52 -6.86
N ILE A 4 5.84 -10.60 -7.57
CA ILE A 4 7.15 -10.89 -8.17
C ILE A 4 6.87 -11.29 -9.61
N ASP A 5 7.58 -10.70 -10.57
CA ASP A 5 7.38 -10.93 -12.01
C ASP A 5 5.92 -10.77 -12.47
N GLY A 6 5.21 -9.81 -11.87
CA GLY A 6 3.80 -9.53 -12.17
C GLY A 6 2.80 -10.53 -11.58
N LEU A 7 3.27 -11.53 -10.82
CA LEU A 7 2.43 -12.56 -10.22
C LEU A 7 2.33 -12.39 -8.69
N PRO A 8 1.18 -12.73 -8.06
CA PRO A 8 1.03 -12.64 -6.62
C PRO A 8 1.96 -13.60 -5.86
N PHE A 9 2.86 -13.04 -5.04
CA PHE A 9 3.68 -13.81 -4.12
C PHE A 9 3.04 -13.86 -2.73
N LYS A 10 2.08 -14.78 -2.56
CA LYS A 10 1.28 -14.93 -1.33
C LYS A 10 2.11 -15.11 -0.05
N PRO A 11 3.25 -15.85 -0.03
CA PRO A 11 4.08 -15.95 1.17
C PRO A 11 4.64 -14.60 1.65
N GLY A 12 4.74 -13.60 0.77
CA GLY A 12 5.15 -12.24 1.08
C GLY A 12 4.06 -11.34 1.67
N TYR A 13 2.82 -11.83 1.77
CA TYR A 13 1.70 -11.02 2.24
C TYR A 13 1.82 -10.76 3.74
N ARG A 14 1.57 -9.52 4.15
CA ARG A 14 1.62 -9.09 5.54
C ARG A 14 0.40 -8.25 5.88
N ARG A 15 -0.06 -8.36 7.11
CA ARG A 15 -1.10 -7.52 7.70
C ARG A 15 -0.50 -6.77 8.87
N TYR A 16 -0.86 -5.50 8.99
CA TYR A 16 -0.43 -4.65 10.08
C TYR A 16 -1.67 -4.26 10.86
N ARG A 17 -1.67 -4.58 12.16
CA ARG A 17 -2.63 -4.00 13.10
C ARG A 17 -2.12 -2.60 13.44
N ILE A 18 -2.91 -1.59 13.11
CA ILE A 18 -2.68 -0.20 13.47
C ILE A 18 -2.76 -0.07 14.99
N ARG A 19 -1.79 0.62 15.59
CA ARG A 19 -1.65 0.71 17.05
C ARG A 19 -1.72 2.14 17.55
N GLU A 20 -1.20 3.08 16.77
CA GLU A 20 -0.90 4.44 17.23
C GLU A 20 -1.93 5.48 16.78
N VAL A 21 -2.97 5.03 16.06
CA VAL A 21 -4.00 5.89 15.49
C VAL A 21 -5.30 5.73 16.28
N GLU A 22 -5.74 6.80 16.93
CA GLU A 22 -7.07 6.89 17.53
C GLU A 22 -8.10 7.27 16.45
N GLY A 23 -9.18 6.48 16.34
CA GLY A 23 -10.24 6.72 15.35
C GLY A 23 -9.91 6.23 13.94
N VAL A 24 -10.64 6.75 12.94
CA VAL A 24 -10.48 6.39 11.53
C VAL A 24 -9.66 7.48 10.83
N ASP A 25 -8.34 7.39 10.96
CA ASP A 25 -7.41 8.21 10.19
C ASP A 25 -6.58 7.33 9.24
N ASP A 26 -7.06 7.25 8.00
CA ASP A 26 -6.43 6.49 6.92
C ASP A 26 -5.03 7.02 6.58
N PHE A 27 -4.79 8.32 6.78
CA PHE A 27 -3.50 8.95 6.50
C PHE A 27 -2.46 8.56 7.54
N ALA A 28 -2.82 8.63 8.82
CA ALA A 28 -1.95 8.20 9.90
C ALA A 28 -1.67 6.69 9.80
N SER A 29 -2.68 5.90 9.43
CA SER A 29 -2.55 4.45 9.25
C SER A 29 -1.56 4.09 8.14
N ILE A 30 -1.61 4.76 6.99
CA ILE A 30 -0.65 4.55 5.89
C ILE A 30 0.78 4.86 6.35
N ARG A 31 0.95 5.99 7.04
CA ARG A 31 2.27 6.39 7.56
C ARG A 31 2.84 5.32 8.51
N GLU A 32 2.04 4.84 9.46
CA GLU A 32 2.46 3.78 10.41
C GLU A 32 2.86 2.49 9.68
N VAL A 33 2.06 2.05 8.72
CA VAL A 33 2.31 0.79 7.98
C VAL A 33 3.58 0.89 7.12
N VAL A 34 3.76 2.00 6.39
CA VAL A 34 4.95 2.22 5.57
C VAL A 34 6.18 2.27 6.48
N ALA A 35 6.14 3.07 7.55
CA ALA A 35 7.26 3.19 8.47
C ALA A 35 7.69 1.84 9.03
N ARG A 36 6.75 1.09 9.63
CA ARG A 36 7.03 -0.22 10.24
C ARG A 36 7.50 -1.26 9.23
N ARG A 37 7.02 -1.21 7.99
CA ARG A 37 7.45 -2.15 6.95
C ARG A 37 8.89 -1.88 6.54
N PHE A 38 9.21 -0.64 6.21
CA PHE A 38 10.53 -0.31 5.67
C PHE A 38 11.61 -0.29 6.74
N GLN A 39 11.30 0.13 7.97
CA GLN A 39 12.20 -0.04 9.10
C GLN A 39 12.59 -1.52 9.28
N ARG A 40 11.62 -2.45 9.21
CA ARG A 40 11.91 -3.88 9.34
C ARG A 40 12.76 -4.41 8.18
N LEU A 41 12.57 -3.91 6.95
CA LEU A 41 13.38 -4.32 5.81
C LEU A 41 14.85 -3.94 6.04
N GLU A 42 15.12 -2.71 6.49
CA GLU A 42 16.46 -2.24 6.84
C GLU A 42 17.06 -3.05 8.00
N GLU A 43 16.30 -3.26 9.09
CA GLU A 43 16.76 -4.03 10.27
C GLU A 43 17.08 -5.49 9.95
N THR A 44 16.46 -6.06 8.92
CA THR A 44 16.64 -7.47 8.53
C THR A 44 17.44 -7.66 7.25
N ASP A 45 18.05 -6.59 6.75
CA ASP A 45 18.83 -6.57 5.49
C ASP A 45 18.07 -7.22 4.31
N GLN A 46 16.77 -6.95 4.24
CA GLN A 46 15.91 -7.44 3.17
C GLN A 46 15.79 -6.42 2.06
N ALA A 47 15.87 -6.90 0.81
CA ALA A 47 15.73 -6.05 -0.36
C ALA A 47 14.41 -5.25 -0.34
N GLN A 48 14.52 -3.96 -0.65
CA GLN A 48 13.37 -3.10 -0.90
C GLN A 48 12.65 -3.52 -2.19
N PRO A 49 11.32 -3.30 -2.32
CA PRO A 49 10.62 -3.57 -3.56
C PRO A 49 11.03 -2.57 -4.65
N ASP A 50 10.98 -2.96 -5.92
CA ASP A 50 11.23 -2.03 -7.04
C ASP A 50 10.17 -0.92 -7.11
N LEU A 51 8.94 -1.25 -6.69
CA LEU A 51 7.77 -0.37 -6.73
C LEU A 51 6.88 -0.58 -5.50
N LEU A 52 6.57 0.52 -4.80
CA LEU A 52 5.52 0.59 -3.81
C LEU A 52 4.26 1.23 -4.42
N LEU A 53 3.19 0.44 -4.53
CA LEU A 53 1.87 0.94 -4.93
C LEU A 53 1.00 1.22 -3.69
N VAL A 54 0.56 2.47 -3.55
CA VAL A 54 -0.39 2.90 -2.52
C VAL A 54 -1.81 2.95 -3.11
N ASP A 55 -2.77 2.30 -2.46
CA ASP A 55 -4.18 2.38 -2.84
C ASP A 55 -4.77 3.70 -2.30
N GLY A 56 -4.94 4.68 -3.18
CA GLY A 56 -5.35 6.03 -2.78
C GLY A 56 -4.90 7.12 -3.75
N GLY A 57 -5.32 8.36 -3.48
CA GLY A 57 -4.95 9.52 -4.28
C GLY A 57 -3.65 10.18 -3.82
N LYS A 58 -3.51 11.47 -4.16
CA LYS A 58 -2.34 12.30 -3.84
C LYS A 58 -2.09 12.44 -2.32
N GLY A 59 -3.14 12.51 -1.53
CA GLY A 59 -3.04 12.60 -0.06
C GLY A 59 -2.37 11.37 0.54
N GLN A 60 -2.83 10.17 0.17
CA GLN A 60 -2.25 8.90 0.61
C GLN A 60 -0.79 8.75 0.17
N LEU A 61 -0.46 9.14 -1.06
CA LEU A 61 0.92 9.15 -1.56
C LEU A 61 1.82 10.05 -0.71
N SER A 62 1.37 11.28 -0.43
CA SER A 62 2.13 12.23 0.40
C SER A 62 2.45 11.67 1.79
N ARG A 63 1.52 10.91 2.40
CA ARG A 63 1.72 10.30 3.72
C ARG A 63 2.68 9.13 3.70
N ALA A 64 2.66 8.31 2.64
CA ALA A 64 3.69 7.31 2.43
C ALA A 64 5.08 7.96 2.30
N MET A 65 5.21 9.05 1.54
CA MET A 65 6.48 9.79 1.40
C MET A 65 6.98 10.37 2.72
N GLN A 66 6.09 10.94 3.54
CA GLN A 66 6.45 11.45 4.87
C GLN A 66 6.98 10.35 5.80
N ALA A 67 6.52 9.10 5.66
CA ALA A 67 7.05 7.99 6.44
C ALA A 67 8.54 7.75 6.13
N PHE A 68 8.91 7.74 4.85
CA PHE A 68 10.30 7.61 4.43
C PHE A 68 11.17 8.76 4.92
N GLU A 69 10.68 10.00 4.77
CA GLU A 69 11.36 11.20 5.27
C GLU A 69 11.62 11.11 6.78
N SER A 70 10.61 10.71 7.56
CA SER A 70 10.75 10.58 9.02
C SER A 70 11.74 9.49 9.47
N LEU A 71 11.94 8.47 8.64
CA LEU A 71 12.89 7.38 8.92
C LEU A 71 14.29 7.65 8.35
N GLY A 72 14.47 8.69 7.53
CA GLY A 72 15.71 8.91 6.79
C GLY A 72 16.03 7.80 5.78
N ILE A 73 15.01 7.02 5.35
CA ILE A 73 15.17 5.92 4.40
C ILE A 73 14.92 6.45 3.00
N GLN A 74 15.81 6.16 2.06
CA GLN A 74 15.55 6.45 0.66
C GLN A 74 14.40 5.57 0.15
N PRO A 75 13.30 6.16 -0.37
CA PRO A 75 12.19 5.38 -0.85
C PRO A 75 12.53 4.65 -2.16
N PRO A 76 11.93 3.48 -2.41
CA PRO A 76 11.90 2.91 -3.76
C PRO A 76 11.00 3.78 -4.66
N THR A 77 10.75 3.35 -5.89
CA THR A 77 9.72 4.01 -6.69
C THR A 77 8.38 3.92 -5.97
N VAL A 78 7.74 5.05 -5.64
CA VAL A 78 6.42 5.08 -5.01
C VAL A 78 5.41 5.70 -5.96
N ILE A 79 4.29 5.03 -6.15
CA ILE A 79 3.14 5.57 -6.89
C ILE A 79 1.85 5.31 -6.12
N SER A 80 0.80 6.07 -6.40
CA SER A 80 -0.54 5.73 -5.93
C SER A 80 -1.54 5.66 -7.07
N ILE A 81 -2.58 4.86 -6.90
CA ILE A 81 -3.68 4.72 -7.87
C ILE A 81 -5.01 5.11 -7.23
N ALA A 82 -5.67 6.14 -7.77
CA ALA A 82 -6.98 6.55 -7.29
C ALA A 82 -8.08 5.67 -7.89
N LYS A 83 -8.87 5.00 -7.05
CA LYS A 83 -9.85 3.98 -7.46
C LYS A 83 -10.91 4.45 -8.47
N LYS A 84 -11.43 5.68 -8.34
CA LYS A 84 -12.55 6.15 -9.18
C LYS A 84 -12.16 6.42 -10.64
N GLU A 85 -10.99 7.02 -10.85
CA GLU A 85 -10.57 7.52 -12.16
C GLU A 85 -9.34 6.80 -12.72
N GLU A 86 -8.75 5.91 -11.91
CA GLU A 86 -7.56 5.11 -12.23
C GLU A 86 -6.34 5.97 -12.59
N LEU A 87 -6.30 7.14 -11.97
CA LEU A 87 -5.22 8.10 -12.10
C LEU A 87 -4.04 7.69 -11.24
N LEU A 88 -2.85 7.73 -11.84
CA LEU A 88 -1.59 7.46 -11.17
C LEU A 88 -0.97 8.76 -10.68
N TYR A 89 -0.62 8.82 -9.40
CA TYR A 89 0.11 9.94 -8.82
C TYR A 89 1.55 9.53 -8.55
N ARG A 90 2.46 10.49 -8.74
CA ARG A 90 3.91 10.33 -8.56
C ARG A 90 4.43 11.43 -7.64
N PRO A 91 5.41 11.15 -6.76
CA PRO A 91 6.04 12.16 -5.92
C PRO A 91 6.60 13.30 -6.77
N GLY A 92 6.44 14.54 -6.29
CA GLY A 92 6.93 15.74 -6.99
C GLY A 92 6.18 16.15 -8.26
N GLN A 93 5.16 15.40 -8.68
CA GLN A 93 4.36 15.72 -9.87
C GLN A 93 3.00 16.31 -9.46
N SER A 94 2.65 17.47 -10.02
CA SER A 94 1.34 18.10 -9.76
C SER A 94 0.20 17.36 -10.44
N GLU A 95 0.42 16.97 -11.70
CA GLU A 95 -0.57 16.34 -12.56
C GLU A 95 -0.52 14.81 -12.49
N PRO A 96 -1.68 14.14 -12.43
CA PRO A 96 -1.75 12.69 -12.48
C PRO A 96 -1.44 12.16 -13.89
N LEU A 97 -0.86 10.97 -13.94
CA LEU A 97 -0.71 10.21 -15.17
C LEU A 97 -1.96 9.36 -15.42
N ARG A 98 -2.62 9.59 -16.55
CA ARG A 98 -3.70 8.75 -17.05
C ARG A 98 -3.15 7.75 -18.06
N LEU A 99 -3.23 6.46 -17.75
CA LEU A 99 -2.87 5.41 -18.70
C LEU A 99 -4.07 5.07 -19.58
N SER A 100 -3.78 4.59 -20.80
CA SER A 100 -4.81 3.98 -21.65
C SER A 100 -5.45 2.77 -20.96
N ARG A 101 -6.76 2.59 -21.15
CA ARG A 101 -7.51 1.40 -20.69
C ARG A 101 -7.00 0.09 -21.30
N SER A 102 -6.36 0.15 -22.46
CA SER A 102 -5.72 -1.02 -23.09
C SER A 102 -4.33 -1.33 -22.55
N SER A 103 -3.75 -0.45 -21.73
CA SER A 103 -2.39 -0.62 -21.21
C SER A 103 -2.26 -1.82 -20.29
N PHE A 104 -1.29 -2.69 -20.56
CA PHE A 104 -0.91 -3.78 -19.66
C PHE A 104 -0.44 -3.27 -18.30
N ALA A 105 0.26 -2.13 -18.25
CA ALA A 105 0.70 -1.53 -16.99
C ALA A 105 -0.48 -1.15 -16.11
N LEU A 106 -1.54 -0.55 -16.69
CA LEU A 106 -2.75 -0.22 -15.92
C LEU A 106 -3.41 -1.48 -15.36
N ARG A 107 -3.54 -2.53 -16.20
CA ARG A 107 -4.12 -3.82 -15.77
C ARG A 107 -3.36 -4.46 -14.62
N LEU A 108 -2.03 -4.40 -14.67
CA LEU A 108 -1.20 -4.93 -13.58
C LEU A 108 -1.39 -4.12 -12.29
N LEU A 109 -1.39 -2.78 -12.36
CA LEU A 109 -1.60 -1.93 -11.19
C LEU A 109 -3.00 -2.10 -10.58
N GLN A 110 -4.02 -2.25 -11.42
CA GLN A 110 -5.38 -2.62 -10.98
C GLN A 110 -5.36 -3.98 -10.28
N TYR A 111 -4.67 -4.98 -10.83
CA TYR A 111 -4.61 -6.30 -10.22
C TYR A 111 -3.96 -6.27 -8.84
N VAL A 112 -2.84 -5.55 -8.69
CA VAL A 112 -2.17 -5.37 -7.39
C VAL A 112 -3.10 -4.67 -6.39
N ARG A 113 -3.80 -3.60 -6.82
CA ARG A 113 -4.78 -2.87 -6.00
C ARG A 113 -5.92 -3.78 -5.56
N ASP A 114 -6.54 -4.49 -6.48
CA ASP A 114 -7.71 -5.32 -6.23
C ASP A 114 -7.35 -6.50 -5.32
N GLU A 115 -6.16 -7.07 -5.50
CA GLU A 115 -5.63 -8.12 -4.61
C GLU A 115 -5.34 -7.59 -3.20
N SER A 116 -4.82 -6.37 -3.08
CA SER A 116 -4.66 -5.69 -1.79
C SER A 116 -6.00 -5.51 -1.09
N HIS A 117 -7.01 -5.02 -1.83
CA HIS A 117 -8.36 -4.81 -1.33
C HIS A 117 -9.01 -6.13 -0.88
N ARG A 118 -8.92 -7.18 -1.71
CA ARG A 118 -9.41 -8.53 -1.40
C ARG A 118 -8.77 -9.07 -0.12
N PHE A 119 -7.45 -8.91 0.02
CA PHE A 119 -6.71 -9.41 1.18
C PHE A 119 -7.08 -8.68 2.49
N ALA A 120 -7.36 -7.37 2.40
CA ALA A 120 -7.84 -6.56 3.52
C ALA A 120 -9.29 -6.90 3.91
N GLN A 121 -10.22 -6.97 2.95
CA GLN A 121 -11.62 -7.32 3.22
C GLN A 121 -11.75 -8.69 3.90
N HIS A 122 -11.01 -9.69 3.42
CA HIS A 122 -11.01 -11.02 4.03
C HIS A 122 -10.59 -10.98 5.50
N TYR A 123 -9.63 -10.12 5.86
CA TYR A 123 -9.21 -9.96 7.25
C TYR A 123 -10.28 -9.31 8.12
N HIS A 124 -10.94 -8.25 7.63
CA HIS A 124 -12.04 -7.63 8.35
C HIS A 124 -13.21 -8.59 8.57
N HIS A 125 -13.50 -9.45 7.60
CA HIS A 125 -14.50 -10.51 7.76
C HIS A 125 -14.10 -11.50 8.88
N LEU A 126 -12.86 -11.97 8.90
CA LEU A 126 -12.35 -12.87 9.96
C LEU A 126 -12.42 -12.23 11.35
N LEU A 127 -12.04 -10.95 11.47
CA LEU A 127 -12.10 -10.22 12.74
C LEU A 127 -13.53 -10.05 13.25
N ARG A 128 -14.48 -9.73 12.35
CA ARG A 128 -15.90 -9.63 12.70
C ARG A 128 -16.45 -10.97 13.16
N LYS A 129 -16.13 -12.05 12.45
CA LYS A 129 -16.57 -13.41 12.81
C LYS A 129 -16.07 -13.84 14.19
N LYS A 130 -14.81 -13.55 14.53
CA LYS A 130 -14.28 -13.79 15.89
C LYS A 130 -15.02 -12.99 16.96
N ARG A 131 -15.29 -11.71 16.71
CA ARG A 131 -15.98 -10.84 17.67
C ARG A 131 -17.43 -11.25 17.92
N THR A 132 -18.09 -11.87 16.95
CA THR A 132 -19.45 -12.40 17.06
C THR A 132 -19.50 -13.76 17.75
N LEU A 133 -18.42 -14.56 17.68
CA LEU A 133 -18.37 -15.92 18.23
C LEU A 133 -17.84 -16.02 19.67
N GLY A 134 -17.37 -14.93 20.27
CA GLY A 134 -17.07 -14.89 21.71
C GLY A 134 -16.00 -15.90 22.17
N GLU A 135 -14.91 -16.03 21.41
CA GLU A 135 -13.63 -16.62 21.88
C GLU A 135 -12.54 -15.55 21.92
#